data_AF-A0A8T2TYJ3-F1
#
_entry.id   AF-A0A8T2TYJ3-F1
#
_cell.length_a   1.000
_cell.length_b   1.000
_cell.length_c   1.000
_cell.angle_alpha   90.00
_cell.angle_beta   90.00
_cell.angle_gamma   90.00
#
_symmetry.space_group_name_H-M   'P 1'
#
loop_
_entity.id
_entity.type
_entity.pdbx_description
1 polymer ?
#
loop_
_entity_poly.entity_id
_entity_poly.type
_entity_poly.pdbx_seq_one_letter_code
_entity_poly.pdbx_strand_id
1 'polypeptide(L)'
;MTATHAMLLLDMLHRIAVHAHSINGDFVLRSKLQKLQSITQFADPPLLRLESESYQVYLTLLQRLPLEKPDLARDVDVESRLVELCEEVLRVYLNTAIAGLPSQETQELSSGWIIPLGSSRRRELTSRGPLVIATLQAISGFKDSFLEKHLKQFFPLLASLISCEHGSGDVLLALSDMFNSWIGPFILKAKC
;
A
#
# COMPACT_ATOMS: atom_id res chain seq x y z
N MET A 1 10.63 -14.07 -23.80
CA MET A 1 10.65 -14.09 -22.32
C MET A 1 9.99 -15.38 -21.88
N THR A 2 10.71 -16.28 -21.23
CA THR A 2 10.14 -17.55 -20.71
C THR A 2 9.52 -17.31 -19.32
N ALA A 3 8.68 -18.23 -18.84
CA ALA A 3 8.09 -18.17 -17.49
C ALA A 3 9.14 -17.96 -16.40
N THR A 4 10.26 -18.68 -16.47
CA THR A 4 11.38 -18.55 -15.52
C THR A 4 11.97 -17.14 -15.47
N HIS A 5 12.24 -16.51 -16.62
CA HIS A 5 12.75 -15.14 -16.65
C HIS A 5 11.72 -14.14 -16.14
N ALA A 6 10.43 -14.39 -16.40
CA ALA A 6 9.34 -13.53 -15.92
C ALA A 6 9.19 -13.61 -14.40
N MET A 7 9.19 -14.81 -13.82
CA MET A 7 9.19 -15.00 -12.36
C MET A 7 10.36 -14.27 -11.72
N LEU A 8 11.57 -14.47 -12.26
CA LEU A 8 12.78 -13.85 -11.72
C LEU A 8 12.72 -12.32 -11.79
N LEU A 9 12.19 -11.74 -12.87
CA LEU A 9 11.96 -10.30 -12.97
C LEU A 9 10.94 -9.80 -11.94
N LEU A 10 9.81 -10.50 -11.79
CA LEU A 10 8.78 -10.13 -10.82
C LEU A 10 9.30 -10.21 -9.38
N ASP A 11 10.08 -11.25 -9.06
CA ASP A 11 10.70 -11.42 -7.74
C ASP A 11 11.73 -10.32 -7.46
N MET A 12 12.51 -9.92 -8.47
CA MET A 12 13.44 -8.80 -8.34
C MET A 12 12.72 -7.48 -8.09
N LEU A 13 11.67 -7.17 -8.85
CA LEU A 13 10.90 -5.93 -8.69
C LEU A 13 10.25 -5.86 -7.31
N HIS A 14 9.66 -6.96 -6.86
CA HIS A 14 9.11 -7.06 -5.51
C HIS A 14 10.19 -6.84 -4.44
N ARG A 15 11.34 -7.52 -4.56
CA ARG A 15 12.48 -7.34 -3.62
C ARG A 15 12.99 -5.90 -3.59
N ILE A 16 13.05 -5.22 -4.74
CA ILE A 16 13.45 -3.81 -4.81
C ILE A 16 12.46 -2.94 -4.03
N ALA A 17 11.15 -3.17 -4.22
CA ALA A 17 10.11 -2.42 -3.51
C ALA A 17 10.17 -2.63 -1.99
N VAL A 18 10.25 -3.89 -1.54
CA VAL A 18 10.39 -4.23 -0.12
C VAL A 18 11.67 -3.65 0.47
N HIS A 19 12.78 -3.71 -0.27
CA HIS A 19 14.05 -3.14 0.17
C HIS A 19 13.98 -1.62 0.29
N ALA A 20 13.38 -0.93 -0.70
CA ALA A 20 13.18 0.52 -0.67
C ALA A 20 12.32 0.93 0.53
N HIS A 21 11.26 0.17 0.84
CA HIS A 21 10.45 0.37 2.05
C HIS A 21 11.28 0.21 3.33
N SER A 22 12.06 -0.87 3.44
CA SER A 22 12.91 -1.14 4.59
C SER A 22 13.94 -0.02 4.82
N ILE A 23 14.55 0.50 3.75
CA ILE A 23 15.53 1.59 3.82
C ILE A 23 14.85 2.91 4.22
N ASN A 24 13.67 3.21 3.67
CA ASN A 24 12.93 4.41 4.05
C ASN A 24 12.45 4.36 5.52
N GLY A 25 12.14 3.15 6.03
CA GLY A 25 11.75 2.90 7.42
C GLY A 25 12.89 2.84 8.44
N ASP A 26 14.17 2.78 8.00
CA ASP A 26 15.31 2.68 8.92
C ASP A 26 15.63 4.04 9.57
N PHE A 27 15.15 4.21 10.81
CA PHE A 27 15.37 5.43 11.59
C PHE A 27 16.87 5.71 11.86
N VAL A 28 17.69 4.67 12.07
CA VAL A 28 19.12 4.82 12.35
C VAL A 28 19.83 5.35 11.11
N LEU A 29 19.52 4.79 9.95
CA LEU A 29 20.04 5.26 8.67
C LEU A 29 19.59 6.70 8.39
N ARG A 30 18.31 7.02 8.58
CA ARG A 30 17.78 8.39 8.40
C ARG A 30 18.48 9.39 9.32
N SER A 31 18.71 9.04 10.58
CA SER A 31 19.43 9.91 11.53
C SER A 31 20.88 10.15 11.08
N LYS A 32 21.57 9.12 10.57
CA LYS A 32 22.92 9.27 10.01
C LYS A 32 22.93 10.15 8.76
N LEU A 33 21.98 9.96 7.85
CA LEU A 33 21.84 10.78 6.64
C LEU A 33 21.58 12.25 6.96
N GLN A 34 20.71 12.55 7.93
CA GLN A 34 20.47 13.92 8.40
C GLN A 34 21.73 14.57 8.98
N LYS A 35 22.53 13.81 9.74
CA LYS A 35 23.83 14.30 10.25
C LYS A 35 24.80 14.58 9.11
N LEU A 36 24.93 13.67 8.15
CA LEU A 36 25.81 13.87 6.98
C LEU A 36 25.37 15.09 6.16
N GLN A 37 24.07 15.25 5.94
CA GLN A 37 23.50 16.40 5.23
C GLN A 37 23.91 17.74 5.86
N SER A 38 23.91 17.82 7.20
CA SER A 38 24.34 19.03 7.90
C SER A 38 25.81 19.40 7.66
N ILE A 39 26.64 18.42 7.29
CA ILE A 39 28.08 18.57 7.06
C ILE A 39 28.38 18.80 5.57
N THR A 40 27.71 18.09 4.67
CA THR A 40 28.10 17.98 3.26
C THR A 40 27.25 18.82 2.29
N GLN A 41 26.21 19.52 2.77
CA GLN A 41 25.23 20.27 1.96
C GLN A 41 24.54 19.45 0.83
N PHE A 42 24.62 18.13 0.86
CA PHE A 42 23.94 17.28 -0.13
C PHE A 42 22.43 17.29 0.07
N ALA A 43 21.68 17.14 -1.03
CA ALA A 43 20.24 16.97 -0.96
C ALA A 43 19.88 15.64 -0.26
N ASP A 44 18.76 15.63 0.46
CA ASP A 44 18.24 14.41 1.08
C ASP A 44 17.88 13.41 -0.03
N PRO A 45 18.37 12.16 0.01
CA PRO A 45 17.99 11.15 -0.96
C PRO A 45 16.46 10.98 -0.97
N PRO A 46 15.81 10.88 -2.15
CA PRO A 46 14.36 10.84 -2.26
C PRO A 46 13.79 9.44 -1.91
N LEU A 47 14.13 8.90 -0.74
CA LEU A 47 13.85 7.51 -0.32
C LEU A 47 12.36 7.18 -0.37
N LEU A 48 11.51 8.09 0.12
CA LEU A 48 10.06 7.93 0.09
C LEU A 48 9.50 7.86 -1.33
N ARG A 49 10.07 8.65 -2.27
CA ARG A 49 9.66 8.60 -3.68
C ARG A 49 10.09 7.29 -4.32
N LEU A 50 11.33 6.86 -4.07
CA LEU A 50 11.87 5.60 -4.59
C LEU A 50 11.07 4.39 -4.10
N GLU A 51 10.66 4.39 -2.83
CA GLU A 51 9.73 3.39 -2.28
C GLU A 51 8.41 3.36 -3.07
N SER A 52 7.71 4.51 -3.13
CA SER A 52 6.41 4.60 -3.81
C SER A 52 6.49 4.21 -5.30
N GLU A 53 7.51 4.68 -6.01
CA GLU A 53 7.72 4.37 -7.44
C GLU A 53 8.02 2.88 -7.66
N SER A 54 8.79 2.25 -6.77
CA SER A 54 9.13 0.83 -6.90
C SER A 54 7.89 -0.07 -6.76
N TYR A 55 7.05 0.19 -5.76
CA TYR A 55 5.77 -0.51 -5.63
C TYR A 55 4.84 -0.21 -6.81
N GLN A 56 4.78 1.04 -7.28
CA GLN A 56 3.92 1.43 -8.40
C GLN A 56 4.32 0.70 -9.70
N VAL A 57 5.62 0.59 -9.97
CA VAL A 57 6.14 -0.16 -11.12
C VAL A 57 5.75 -1.62 -11.02
N TYR A 58 5.91 -2.24 -9.85
CA TYR A 58 5.54 -3.64 -9.66
C TYR A 58 4.03 -3.87 -9.82
N LEU A 59 3.20 -3.03 -9.19
CA LEU A 59 1.74 -3.05 -9.33
C LEU A 59 1.30 -2.94 -10.79
N THR A 60 1.87 -1.96 -11.51
CA THR A 60 1.55 -1.72 -12.92
C THR A 60 1.87 -2.94 -13.77
N LEU A 61 3.02 -3.58 -13.54
CA LEU A 61 3.41 -4.78 -14.28
C LEU A 61 2.45 -5.94 -14.01
N LEU A 62 2.06 -6.17 -12.76
CA LEU A 62 1.09 -7.20 -12.40
C LEU A 62 -0.30 -6.95 -13.02
N GLN A 63 -0.73 -5.69 -13.14
CA GLN A 63 -2.00 -5.35 -13.80
C GLN A 63 -1.94 -5.51 -15.33
N ARG A 64 -0.79 -5.22 -15.95
CA ARG A 64 -0.61 -5.28 -17.42
C ARG A 64 -0.39 -6.69 -17.93
N LEU A 65 0.30 -7.55 -17.15
CA LEU A 65 0.71 -8.87 -17.61
C LEU A 65 -0.46 -9.78 -18.05
N PRO A 66 -1.60 -9.85 -17.33
CA PRO A 66 -2.76 -10.63 -17.78
C PRO A 66 -3.41 -10.11 -19.07
N LEU A 67 -3.30 -8.80 -19.34
CA LEU A 67 -3.85 -8.17 -20.55
C LEU A 67 -2.97 -8.43 -21.78
N GLU A 68 -1.65 -8.41 -21.59
CA GLU A 68 -0.70 -8.53 -22.69
C GLU A 68 -0.29 -9.97 -22.96
N LYS A 69 -0.14 -10.80 -21.91
CA LYS A 69 0.33 -12.19 -21.99
C LYS A 69 -0.40 -13.10 -20.98
N PRO A 70 -1.65 -13.51 -21.28
CA PRO A 70 -2.48 -14.27 -20.34
C PRO A 70 -1.88 -15.63 -19.97
N ASP A 71 -1.23 -16.33 -20.91
CA ASP A 71 -0.60 -17.64 -20.64
C ASP A 71 0.53 -17.49 -19.62
N LEU A 72 1.40 -16.51 -19.84
CA LEU A 72 2.51 -16.20 -18.94
C LEU A 72 2.01 -15.73 -17.57
N ALA A 73 0.91 -14.96 -17.53
CA ALA A 73 0.32 -14.50 -16.28
C ALA A 73 -0.19 -15.65 -15.40
N ARG A 74 -0.70 -16.72 -16.02
CA ARG A 74 -1.08 -17.95 -15.32
C ARG A 74 0.13 -18.71 -14.81
N ASP A 75 1.18 -18.83 -15.63
CA ASP A 75 2.39 -19.57 -15.27
C ASP A 75 3.13 -18.96 -14.07
N VAL A 76 3.06 -17.65 -13.89
CA VAL A 76 3.77 -16.93 -12.80
C VAL A 76 2.89 -16.56 -11.61
N ASP A 77 1.64 -17.03 -11.59
CA ASP A 77 0.64 -16.79 -10.56
C ASP A 77 0.48 -15.29 -10.21
N VAL A 78 0.18 -14.48 -11.25
CA VAL A 78 -0.04 -13.03 -11.09
C VAL A 78 -1.13 -12.71 -10.07
N GLU A 79 -2.15 -13.58 -9.98
CA GLU A 79 -3.27 -13.42 -9.07
C GLU A 79 -2.79 -13.36 -7.60
N SER A 80 -2.03 -14.37 -7.14
CA SER A 80 -1.52 -14.39 -5.76
C SER A 80 -0.60 -13.20 -5.48
N ARG A 81 0.31 -12.90 -6.42
CA ARG A 81 1.26 -11.79 -6.28
C ARG A 81 0.57 -10.44 -6.14
N LEU A 82 -0.53 -10.24 -6.87
CA LEU A 82 -1.29 -9.00 -6.80
C LEU A 82 -2.05 -8.89 -5.48
N VAL A 83 -2.61 -9.97 -4.96
CA VAL A 83 -3.22 -10.02 -3.62
C VAL A 83 -2.19 -9.61 -2.56
N GLU A 84 -1.04 -10.29 -2.56
CA GLU A 84 0.05 -10.06 -1.60
C GLU A 84 0.54 -8.62 -1.64
N LEU A 85 0.77 -8.08 -2.83
CA LEU A 85 1.19 -6.70 -3.03
C LEU A 85 0.15 -5.69 -2.51
N CYS A 86 -1.12 -5.87 -2.90
CA CYS A 86 -2.19 -4.98 -2.46
C CYS A 86 -2.29 -4.98 -0.93
N GLU A 87 -2.22 -6.15 -0.32
CA GLU A 87 -2.24 -6.31 1.13
C GLU A 87 -1.05 -5.60 1.80
N GLU A 88 0.15 -5.78 1.27
CA GLU A 88 1.37 -5.15 1.77
C GLU A 88 1.30 -3.62 1.71
N VAL A 89 0.91 -3.06 0.56
CA VAL A 89 0.78 -1.61 0.38
C VAL A 89 -0.22 -1.01 1.37
N LEU A 90 -1.38 -1.66 1.54
CA LEU A 90 -2.38 -1.19 2.51
C LEU A 90 -1.84 -1.24 3.95
N ARG A 91 -1.12 -2.30 4.33
CA ARG A 91 -0.48 -2.37 5.66
C ARG A 91 0.58 -1.30 5.85
N VAL A 92 1.44 -1.06 4.86
CA VAL A 92 2.47 -0.01 4.90
C VAL A 92 1.84 1.36 5.15
N TYR A 93 0.75 1.67 4.46
CA TYR A 93 0.03 2.92 4.66
C TYR A 93 -0.61 3.01 6.05
N LEU A 94 -1.32 1.96 6.48
CA LEU A 94 -1.97 1.90 7.79
C LEU A 94 -0.96 2.01 8.94
N ASN A 95 0.20 1.35 8.84
CA ASN A 95 1.24 1.43 9.85
C ASN A 95 1.74 2.87 10.02
N THR A 96 1.91 3.62 8.93
CA THR A 96 2.28 5.04 9.03
C THR A 96 1.15 5.92 9.58
N ALA A 97 -0.10 5.57 9.31
CA ALA A 97 -1.26 6.29 9.84
C ALA A 97 -1.49 6.03 11.33
N ILE A 98 -1.28 4.79 11.81
CA ILE A 98 -1.63 4.33 13.16
C ILE A 98 -0.46 4.46 14.15
N ALA A 99 0.81 4.37 13.72
CA ALA A 99 1.98 4.44 14.61
C ALA A 99 2.15 5.78 15.36
N GLY A 100 1.18 6.70 15.25
CA GLY A 100 1.03 7.94 16.04
C GLY A 100 0.46 7.75 17.43
N LEU A 101 -0.09 6.58 17.75
CA LEU A 101 -0.41 6.25 19.13
C LEU A 101 0.90 5.85 19.83
N PRO A 102 1.36 6.58 20.86
CA PRO A 102 2.52 6.18 21.62
C PRO A 102 2.29 4.76 22.13
N SER A 103 3.21 3.86 21.77
CA SER A 103 3.29 2.53 22.35
C SER A 103 3.43 2.68 23.86
N GLN A 104 2.37 2.31 24.58
CA GLN A 104 2.30 1.90 25.98
C GLN A 104 3.56 2.10 26.83
N GLU A 105 3.77 3.32 27.33
CA GLU A 105 4.40 3.55 28.66
C GLU A 105 3.63 4.58 29.52
N THR A 106 2.47 5.06 29.07
CA THR A 106 1.59 5.87 29.93
C THR A 106 0.18 5.29 29.89
N GLN A 107 -0.03 4.33 30.78
CA GLN A 107 -1.35 4.07 31.34
C GLN A 107 -1.91 5.38 31.91
N GLU A 108 -3.20 5.59 31.66
CA GLU A 108 -4.06 6.57 32.31
C GLU A 108 -3.75 8.05 31.97
N LEU A 109 -4.44 8.58 30.95
CA LEU A 109 -5.23 9.83 31.04
C LEU A 109 -5.78 10.24 29.67
N SER A 110 -7.07 10.61 29.67
CA SER A 110 -7.79 11.46 28.71
C SER A 110 -8.32 10.86 27.40
N SER A 111 -9.59 10.45 27.50
CA SER A 111 -10.69 10.83 26.60
C SER A 111 -10.42 11.93 25.56
N GLY A 112 -10.58 11.59 24.27
CA GLY A 112 -11.17 12.45 23.24
C GLY A 112 -10.31 13.52 22.58
N TRP A 113 -8.99 13.57 22.83
CA TRP A 113 -8.13 14.58 22.20
C TRP A 113 -7.34 13.97 21.03
N ILE A 114 -7.64 14.44 19.82
CA ILE A 114 -6.93 14.09 18.59
C ILE A 114 -5.56 14.77 18.65
N ILE A 115 -4.50 13.99 18.92
CA ILE A 115 -3.13 14.48 18.82
C ILE A 115 -2.78 14.58 17.33
N PRO A 116 -2.43 15.78 16.80
CA PRO A 116 -2.12 15.91 15.39
C PRO A 116 -0.89 15.09 15.02
N LEU A 117 -0.95 14.28 13.96
CA LEU A 117 0.24 13.60 13.43
C LEU A 117 1.37 14.60 13.15
N GLY A 118 2.61 14.21 13.42
CA GLY A 118 3.80 14.99 13.06
C GLY A 118 3.85 15.29 11.56
N SER A 119 4.41 16.46 11.20
CA SER A 119 4.47 16.94 9.80
C SER A 119 5.20 15.99 8.85
N SER A 120 6.19 15.22 9.34
CA SER A 120 6.89 14.19 8.59
C SER A 120 5.96 13.05 8.16
N ARG A 121 5.09 12.57 9.05
CA ARG A 121 4.18 11.46 8.76
C ARG A 121 3.04 11.86 7.84
N ARG A 122 2.51 13.08 7.99
CA ARG A 122 1.54 13.59 7.01
C ARG A 122 2.13 13.63 5.61
N ARG A 123 3.40 14.05 5.50
CA ARG A 123 4.12 14.02 4.22
C ARG A 123 4.28 12.60 3.68
N GLU A 124 4.60 11.62 4.52
CA GLU A 124 4.66 10.20 4.13
C GLU A 124 3.30 9.68 3.61
N LEU A 125 2.21 9.94 4.34
CA LEU A 125 0.86 9.54 3.93
C LEU A 125 0.45 10.20 2.61
N THR A 126 0.68 11.51 2.46
CA THR A 126 0.40 12.21 1.19
C THR A 126 1.22 11.61 0.04
N SER A 127 2.50 11.32 0.25
CA SER A 127 3.36 10.76 -0.80
C SER A 127 3.00 9.31 -1.17
N ARG A 128 2.41 8.54 -0.25
CA ARG A 128 1.93 7.18 -0.50
C ARG A 128 0.49 7.14 -1.04
N GLY A 129 -0.25 8.25 -0.93
CA GLY A 129 -1.64 8.37 -1.37
C GLY A 129 -1.90 7.84 -2.78
N PRO A 130 -1.15 8.26 -3.81
CA PRO A 130 -1.36 7.79 -5.19
C PRO A 130 -1.22 6.26 -5.34
N LEU A 131 -0.25 5.65 -4.65
CA LEU A 131 -0.04 4.21 -4.68
C LEU A 131 -1.19 3.45 -4.00
N VAL A 132 -1.71 3.98 -2.89
CA VAL A 132 -2.87 3.40 -2.20
C VAL A 132 -4.13 3.52 -3.05
N ILE A 133 -4.35 4.66 -3.72
CA ILE A 133 -5.46 4.83 -4.65
C ILE A 133 -5.37 3.82 -5.79
N ALA A 134 -4.18 3.67 -6.42
CA ALA A 134 -3.97 2.68 -7.46
C ALA A 134 -4.20 1.24 -6.96
N THR A 135 -3.87 0.97 -5.70
CA THR A 135 -4.12 -0.32 -5.04
C THR A 135 -5.62 -0.58 -4.84
N LEU A 136 -6.37 0.40 -4.34
CA LEU A 136 -7.84 0.29 -4.19
C LEU A 136 -8.52 0.12 -5.56
N GLN A 137 -8.04 0.81 -6.58
CA GLN A 137 -8.50 0.64 -7.95
C GLN A 137 -8.18 -0.76 -8.49
N ALA A 138 -6.97 -1.30 -8.23
CA ALA A 138 -6.63 -2.67 -8.58
C ALA A 138 -7.59 -3.67 -7.94
N ILE A 139 -7.90 -3.46 -6.66
CA ILE A 139 -8.83 -4.26 -5.87
C ILE A 139 -10.26 -4.18 -6.44
N SER A 140 -10.71 -2.99 -6.86
CA SER A 140 -12.03 -2.81 -7.49
C SER A 140 -12.15 -3.49 -8.86
N GLY A 141 -11.04 -3.67 -9.58
CA GLY A 141 -11.01 -4.28 -10.91
C GLY A 141 -11.11 -5.81 -10.90
N PHE A 142 -11.14 -6.44 -9.73
CA PHE A 142 -11.25 -7.89 -9.62
C PHE A 142 -12.66 -8.39 -9.93
N LYS A 143 -12.74 -9.62 -10.47
CA LYS A 143 -14.01 -10.32 -10.68
C LYS A 143 -14.64 -10.70 -9.34
N ASP A 144 -15.97 -10.77 -9.29
CA ASP A 144 -16.72 -11.14 -8.08
C ASP A 144 -16.19 -12.39 -7.36
N SER A 145 -15.83 -13.44 -8.09
CA SER A 145 -15.32 -14.69 -7.52
C SER A 145 -13.97 -14.53 -6.82
N PHE A 146 -13.11 -13.66 -7.34
CA PHE A 146 -11.84 -13.33 -6.70
C PHE A 146 -12.09 -12.52 -5.43
N LEU A 147 -13.00 -11.56 -5.52
CA LEU A 147 -13.37 -10.71 -4.40
C LEU A 147 -13.90 -11.57 -3.24
N GLU A 148 -14.83 -12.47 -3.50
CA GLU A 148 -15.37 -13.42 -2.52
C GLU A 148 -14.27 -14.25 -1.84
N LYS A 149 -13.30 -14.74 -2.62
CA LYS A 149 -12.17 -15.54 -2.13
C LYS A 149 -11.24 -14.74 -1.19
N HIS A 150 -10.99 -13.47 -1.51
CA HIS A 150 -10.02 -12.63 -0.78
C HIS A 150 -10.67 -11.58 0.15
N LEU A 151 -11.99 -11.53 0.24
CA LEU A 151 -12.71 -10.53 1.05
C LEU A 151 -12.31 -10.59 2.52
N LYS A 152 -12.18 -11.80 3.09
CA LYS A 152 -11.77 -11.99 4.48
C LYS A 152 -10.38 -11.40 4.77
N GLN A 153 -9.51 -11.39 3.77
CA GLN A 153 -8.15 -10.90 3.85
C GLN A 153 -8.11 -9.37 3.77
N PHE A 154 -8.86 -8.78 2.83
CA PHE A 154 -8.89 -7.32 2.65
C PHE A 154 -9.77 -6.58 3.66
N PHE A 155 -10.88 -7.17 4.10
CA PHE A 155 -11.88 -6.49 4.93
C PHE A 155 -11.30 -5.80 6.17
N PRO A 156 -10.44 -6.44 6.99
CA PRO A 156 -9.84 -5.78 8.14
C PRO A 156 -8.99 -4.55 7.78
N LEU A 157 -8.28 -4.59 6.64
CA LEU A 157 -7.45 -3.48 6.16
C LEU A 157 -8.34 -2.33 5.67
N LEU A 158 -9.39 -2.64 4.93
CA LEU A 158 -10.35 -1.65 4.44
C LEU A 158 -11.11 -0.98 5.60
N ALA A 159 -11.54 -1.75 6.59
CA ALA A 159 -12.16 -1.20 7.81
C ALA A 159 -11.19 -0.27 8.56
N SER A 160 -9.92 -0.67 8.67
CA SER A 160 -8.88 0.16 9.30
C SER A 160 -8.64 1.47 8.54
N LEU A 161 -8.73 1.46 7.20
CA LEU A 161 -8.63 2.68 6.38
C LEU A 161 -9.76 3.67 6.65
N ILE A 162 -10.99 3.19 6.88
CA ILE A 162 -12.13 4.05 7.25
C ILE A 162 -11.86 4.73 8.59
N SER A 163 -11.27 4.00 9.54
CA SER A 163 -10.94 4.52 10.87
C SER A 163 -9.70 5.42 10.90
N CYS A 164 -8.98 5.58 9.78
CA CYS A 164 -7.80 6.44 9.72
C CYS A 164 -8.21 7.93 9.67
N GLU A 165 -8.14 8.60 10.82
CA GLU A 165 -8.42 10.05 10.94
C GLU A 165 -7.48 10.94 10.13
N HIS A 166 -6.29 10.45 9.80
CA HIS A 166 -5.25 11.20 9.12
C HIS A 166 -5.00 10.75 7.67
N GLY A 167 -5.92 9.97 7.10
CA GLY A 167 -5.84 9.57 5.70
C GLY A 167 -5.93 10.76 4.74
N SER A 168 -5.32 10.64 3.56
CA SER A 168 -5.58 11.56 2.46
C SER A 168 -7.07 11.51 2.08
N GLY A 169 -7.71 12.67 1.86
CA GLY A 169 -9.11 12.73 1.41
C GLY A 169 -9.35 11.95 0.12
N ASP A 170 -8.38 11.96 -0.80
CA ASP A 170 -8.44 11.21 -2.06
C ASP A 170 -8.44 9.69 -1.85
N VAL A 171 -7.77 9.20 -0.78
CA VAL A 171 -7.78 7.78 -0.43
C VAL A 171 -9.16 7.36 0.08
N LEU A 172 -9.83 8.22 0.86
CA LEU A 172 -11.20 7.96 1.32
C LEU A 172 -12.21 7.99 0.16
N LEU A 173 -12.04 8.90 -0.80
CA LEU A 173 -12.85 8.92 -2.02
C LEU A 173 -12.67 7.64 -2.84
N ALA A 174 -11.43 7.23 -3.10
CA ALA A 174 -11.15 5.97 -3.80
C ALA A 174 -11.69 4.74 -3.07
N LEU A 175 -11.65 4.75 -1.73
CA LEU A 175 -12.23 3.69 -0.90
C LEU A 175 -13.76 3.64 -1.03
N SER A 176 -14.42 4.81 -1.03
CA SER A 176 -15.86 4.92 -1.26
C SER A 176 -16.25 4.39 -2.65
N ASP A 177 -15.52 4.79 -3.69
CA ASP A 177 -15.74 4.32 -5.06
C ASP A 177 -15.57 2.79 -5.17
N MET A 178 -14.53 2.25 -4.53
CA MET A 178 -14.31 0.82 -4.46
C MET A 178 -15.47 0.11 -3.75
N PHE A 179 -15.94 0.59 -2.60
CA PHE A 179 -17.10 0.00 -1.92
C PHE A 179 -18.37 0.05 -2.77
N ASN A 180 -18.63 1.15 -3.47
CA ASN A 180 -19.78 1.24 -4.38
C ASN A 180 -19.70 0.20 -5.51
N SER A 181 -18.51 -0.04 -6.05
CA SER A 181 -18.29 -1.08 -7.07
C SER A 181 -18.49 -2.50 -6.52
N TRP A 182 -18.09 -2.74 -5.26
CA TRP A 182 -18.15 -4.04 -4.60
C TRP A 182 -19.54 -4.40 -4.11
N ILE A 183 -20.23 -3.44 -3.48
CA ILE A 183 -21.51 -3.67 -2.80
C ILE A 183 -22.64 -3.94 -3.82
N GLY A 184 -22.58 -3.32 -5.01
CA GLY A 184 -23.58 -3.52 -6.07
C GLY A 184 -23.80 -5.00 -6.41
N PRO A 185 -22.75 -5.74 -6.83
CA PRO A 185 -22.83 -7.18 -7.10
C PRO A 185 -23.32 -8.02 -5.92
N PHE A 186 -22.88 -7.72 -4.69
CA PHE A 186 -23.28 -8.51 -3.51
C PHE A 186 -24.74 -8.32 -3.11
N ILE A 187 -25.25 -7.08 -3.14
CA ILE A 187 -26.66 -6.80 -2.84
C ILE A 187 -27.58 -7.35 -3.93
N LEU A 188 -27.15 -7.27 -5.20
CA LEU A 188 -27.94 -7.78 -6.33
C LEU A 188 -27.98 -9.31 -6.39
N LYS A 189 -26.92 -10.01 -5.96
CA LYS A 189 -26.91 -11.48 -5.84
C LYS A 189 -27.64 -12.00 -4.59
N ALA A 190 -27.79 -11.20 -3.54
CA ALA A 190 -28.53 -11.58 -2.34
C ALA A 190 -30.06 -11.63 -2.55
N LYS A 191 -30.56 -11.21 -3.71
CA LYS A 191 -31.94 -11.46 -4.17
C LYS A 191 -31.99 -12.67 -5.12
N CYS A 192 -31.74 -13.86 -4.58
CA CYS A 192 -32.10 -15.15 -5.19
C CYS A 192 -32.55 -16.09 -4.07
#